data_AF-A0A2J4QKC1-F1
#
_entry.id   AF-A0A2J4QKC1-F1
#
_cell.length_a   1.000
_cell.length_b   1.000
_cell.length_c   1.000
_cell.angle_alpha   90.00
_cell.angle_beta   90.00
_cell.angle_gamma   90.00
#
_symmetry.space_group_name_H-M   'P 1'
#
loop_
_entity.id
_entity.type
_entity.pdbx_description
1 polymer ?
#
loop_
_entity_poly.entity_id
_entity_poly.type
_entity_poly.pdbx_seq_one_letter_code
_entity_poly.pdbx_strand_id
1 'polypeptide(L)'
;GPAWTKTAVLPGGDIGSDRDDYAAKLRRRFSFISESMARHYARTYGSNSELILDKATSLDDLGEHFGHEFFEAELRYLVEHEWVRSLDDAIWRRTKQGMWLNDEQQARISEWLAQHAGKSELSLAS
;
A
#
# COMPACT_ATOMS: atom_id res chain seq x y z
N GLY A 1 -2.75 9.19 33.07
CA GLY A 1 -3.73 8.08 33.00
C GLY A 1 -3.02 6.75 33.21
N PRO A 2 -3.76 5.65 33.41
CA PRO A 2 -3.17 4.31 33.50
C PRO A 2 -2.53 3.90 32.16
N ALA A 3 -1.55 2.99 32.20
CA ALA A 3 -0.93 2.45 31.00
C ALA A 3 -1.92 1.57 30.22
N TRP A 4 -2.01 1.77 28.90
CA TRP A 4 -3.00 1.10 28.05
C TRP A 4 -2.40 0.39 26.81
N THR A 5 -1.16 0.70 26.43
CA THR A 5 -0.58 0.25 25.16
C THR A 5 -0.29 -1.26 25.10
N LYS A 6 -0.18 -1.95 26.24
CA LYS A 6 0.07 -3.40 26.30
C LYS A 6 -1.02 -4.23 25.60
N THR A 7 -2.26 -3.76 25.65
CA THR A 7 -3.43 -4.48 25.09
C THR A 7 -3.92 -3.85 23.78
N ALA A 8 -3.24 -2.81 23.30
CA ALA A 8 -3.60 -2.15 22.06
C ALA A 8 -3.06 -2.95 20.86
N VAL A 9 -3.87 -3.06 19.82
CA VAL A 9 -3.44 -3.53 18.51
C VAL A 9 -3.03 -2.31 17.70
N LEU A 10 -1.81 -2.32 17.16
CA LEU A 10 -1.34 -1.24 16.29
C LEU A 10 -2.08 -1.29 14.94
N PRO A 11 -2.24 -0.16 14.24
CA PRO A 11 -2.82 -0.14 12.90
C PRO A 11 -2.13 -1.15 11.96
N GLY A 12 -2.93 -1.89 11.18
CA GLY A 12 -2.44 -2.99 10.34
C GLY A 12 -2.21 -4.31 11.07
N GLY A 13 -2.19 -4.33 12.41
CA GLY A 13 -1.89 -5.52 13.22
C GLY A 13 -3.06 -6.49 13.41
N ASP A 14 -4.28 -6.12 13.00
CA ASP A 14 -5.48 -6.93 13.23
C ASP A 14 -5.68 -8.00 12.15
N ILE A 15 -4.74 -8.96 12.09
CA ILE A 15 -4.71 -10.05 11.09
C ILE A 15 -5.16 -11.41 11.65
N GLY A 16 -5.47 -11.46 12.95
CA GLY A 16 -5.97 -12.62 13.68
C GLY A 16 -4.93 -13.70 14.00
N SER A 17 -4.19 -14.20 12.99
CA SER A 17 -3.16 -15.22 13.16
C SER A 17 -1.79 -14.73 12.65
N ASP A 18 -1.09 -15.53 11.85
CA ASP A 18 0.17 -15.16 11.24
C ASP A 18 0.00 -14.51 9.86
N ARG A 19 1.11 -14.01 9.32
CA ARG A 19 1.15 -13.26 8.06
C ARG A 19 0.92 -14.15 6.83
N ASP A 20 1.28 -15.42 6.90
CA ASP A 20 1.17 -16.34 5.76
C ASP A 20 -0.26 -16.86 5.65
N ASP A 21 -0.91 -17.16 6.78
CA ASP A 21 -2.35 -17.39 6.88
C ASP A 21 -3.14 -16.19 6.36
N TYR A 22 -2.76 -14.98 6.77
CA TYR A 22 -3.43 -13.76 6.33
C TYR A 22 -3.22 -13.51 4.83
N ALA A 23 -2.04 -13.76 4.28
CA ALA A 23 -1.80 -13.71 2.84
C ALA A 23 -2.69 -14.72 2.08
N ALA A 24 -2.85 -15.93 2.61
CA ALA A 24 -3.76 -16.93 2.03
C ALA A 24 -5.23 -16.47 2.09
N LYS A 25 -5.67 -15.83 3.19
CA LYS A 25 -7.00 -15.23 3.31
C LYS A 25 -7.20 -14.09 2.31
N LEU A 26 -6.22 -13.19 2.16
CA LEU A 26 -6.25 -12.10 1.18
C LEU A 26 -6.42 -12.65 -0.23
N ARG A 27 -5.63 -13.65 -0.63
CA ARG A 27 -5.72 -14.27 -1.96
C ARG A 27 -7.05 -15.01 -2.20
N ARG A 28 -7.68 -15.53 -1.15
CA ARG A 28 -9.04 -16.11 -1.27
C ARG A 28 -10.10 -15.03 -1.47
N ARG A 29 -9.97 -13.86 -0.83
CA ARG A 29 -10.90 -12.74 -0.94
C ARG A 29 -10.72 -11.98 -2.27
N PHE A 30 -9.47 -11.73 -2.65
CA PHE A 30 -9.07 -11.03 -3.86
C PHE A 30 -8.35 -12.01 -4.79
N SER A 31 -9.11 -12.86 -5.49
CA SER A 31 -8.55 -13.96 -6.29
C SER A 31 -7.70 -13.52 -7.48
N PHE A 32 -7.77 -12.24 -7.86
CA PHE A 32 -6.99 -11.66 -8.96
C PHE A 32 -5.55 -11.30 -8.59
N ILE A 33 -5.19 -11.24 -7.30
CA ILE A 33 -3.82 -10.93 -6.88
C ILE A 33 -2.93 -12.19 -6.88
N SER A 34 -1.66 -12.01 -7.21
CA SER A 34 -0.67 -13.08 -7.17
C SER A 34 -0.32 -13.47 -5.71
N GLU A 35 0.37 -14.60 -5.54
CA GLU A 35 0.85 -15.01 -4.22
C GLU A 35 1.89 -14.05 -3.65
N SER A 36 2.76 -13.50 -4.50
CA SER A 36 3.78 -12.52 -4.11
C SER A 36 3.14 -11.21 -3.67
N MET A 37 2.12 -10.72 -4.38
CA MET A 37 1.32 -9.56 -3.97
C MET A 37 0.64 -9.77 -2.62
N ALA A 38 -0.06 -10.88 -2.45
CA ALA A 38 -0.74 -11.19 -1.19
C ALA A 38 0.24 -11.21 0.00
N ARG A 39 1.43 -11.78 -0.21
CA ARG A 39 2.50 -11.82 0.78
C ARG A 39 3.09 -10.45 1.07
N HIS A 40 3.29 -9.62 0.04
CA HIS A 40 3.74 -8.22 0.18
C HIS A 40 2.75 -7.42 1.02
N TYR A 41 1.47 -7.45 0.65
CA TYR A 41 0.43 -6.72 1.38
C TYR A 41 0.27 -7.18 2.83
N ALA A 42 0.24 -8.48 3.07
CA ALA A 42 0.17 -9.03 4.43
C ALA A 42 1.36 -8.62 5.32
N ARG A 43 2.56 -8.48 4.74
CA ARG A 43 3.79 -8.16 5.49
C ARG A 43 4.02 -6.67 5.66
N THR A 44 3.47 -5.85 4.76
CA THR A 44 3.66 -4.39 4.75
C THR A 44 2.50 -3.67 5.43
N TYR A 45 1.25 -4.00 5.07
CA TYR A 45 0.05 -3.27 5.50
C TYR A 45 -0.84 -4.07 6.46
N GLY A 46 -0.73 -5.40 6.45
CA GLY A 46 -1.54 -6.29 7.28
C GLY A 46 -3.04 -6.04 7.06
N SER A 47 -3.81 -5.79 8.11
CA SER A 47 -5.26 -5.57 8.01
C SER A 47 -5.64 -4.40 7.08
N ASN A 48 -4.77 -3.41 6.92
CA ASN A 48 -5.02 -2.26 6.04
C ASN A 48 -4.92 -2.60 4.54
N SER A 49 -4.43 -3.80 4.19
CA SER A 49 -4.41 -4.28 2.80
C SER A 49 -5.79 -4.25 2.15
N GLU A 50 -6.85 -4.44 2.95
CA GLU A 50 -8.21 -4.35 2.45
C GLU A 50 -8.54 -2.95 1.95
N LEU A 51 -8.07 -1.88 2.61
CA LEU A 51 -8.28 -0.50 2.17
C LEU A 51 -7.67 -0.21 0.79
N ILE A 52 -6.60 -0.92 0.44
CA ILE A 52 -5.94 -0.81 -0.86
C ILE A 52 -6.76 -1.51 -1.95
N LEU A 53 -7.31 -2.69 -1.63
CA LEU A 53 -7.92 -3.61 -2.59
C LEU A 53 -9.45 -3.55 -2.68
N ASP A 54 -10.15 -2.93 -1.71
CA ASP A 54 -11.61 -3.08 -1.53
C ASP A 54 -12.44 -2.69 -2.77
N LYS A 55 -11.95 -1.74 -3.57
CA LYS A 55 -12.64 -1.27 -4.78
C LYS A 55 -12.22 -2.00 -6.07
N ALA A 56 -11.20 -2.86 -6.00
CA ALA A 56 -10.65 -3.54 -7.17
C ALA A 56 -11.24 -4.95 -7.31
N THR A 57 -11.61 -5.31 -8.53
CA THR A 57 -12.10 -6.65 -8.88
C THR A 57 -11.15 -7.40 -9.81
N SER A 58 -10.18 -6.70 -10.38
CA SER A 58 -9.17 -7.19 -11.30
C SER A 58 -7.85 -6.47 -11.10
N LEU A 59 -6.77 -6.97 -11.73
CA LEU A 59 -5.48 -6.28 -11.73
C LEU A 59 -5.53 -4.93 -12.45
N ASP A 60 -6.37 -4.81 -13.48
CA ASP A 60 -6.53 -3.56 -14.22
C ASP A 60 -7.16 -2.45 -13.35
N ASP A 61 -8.01 -2.83 -12.39
CA ASP A 61 -8.60 -1.89 -11.42
C ASP A 61 -7.57 -1.32 -10.43
N LEU A 62 -6.39 -1.95 -10.31
CA LEU A 62 -5.30 -1.43 -9.48
C LEU A 62 -4.58 -0.22 -10.12
N GLY A 63 -4.87 0.06 -11.39
CA GLY A 63 -4.33 1.19 -12.14
C GLY A 63 -2.95 0.88 -12.72
N GLU A 64 -2.12 1.92 -12.86
CA GLU A 64 -0.81 1.79 -13.49
C GLU A 64 0.12 0.82 -12.73
N HIS A 65 0.84 -0.03 -13.47
CA HIS A 65 1.87 -0.91 -12.93
C HIS A 65 3.25 -0.26 -13.08
N PHE A 66 3.84 0.22 -11.98
CA PHE A 66 5.15 0.87 -11.99
C PHE A 66 6.32 -0.12 -12.08
N GLY A 67 6.11 -1.38 -11.72
CA GLY A 67 7.16 -2.39 -11.68
C GLY A 67 7.09 -3.25 -10.43
N HIS A 68 7.56 -4.50 -10.51
CA HIS A 68 7.62 -5.44 -9.37
C HIS A 68 6.30 -5.54 -8.56
N GLU A 69 5.16 -5.56 -9.27
CA GLU A 69 3.82 -5.62 -8.67
C GLU A 69 3.48 -4.41 -7.76
N PHE A 70 4.20 -3.29 -7.92
CA PHE A 70 3.89 -2.01 -7.31
C PHE A 70 2.91 -1.24 -8.21
N PHE A 71 1.65 -1.19 -7.79
CA PHE A 71 0.55 -0.57 -8.54
C PHE A 71 0.16 0.80 -7.99
N GLU A 72 -0.52 1.58 -8.84
CA GLU A 72 -1.09 2.87 -8.49
C GLU A 72 -2.00 2.84 -7.26
N ALA A 73 -2.81 1.80 -7.09
CA ALA A 73 -3.66 1.66 -5.90
C ALA A 73 -2.85 1.66 -4.59
N GLU A 74 -1.69 1.00 -4.58
CA GLU A 74 -0.78 0.98 -3.43
C GLU A 74 -0.15 2.36 -3.21
N LEU A 75 0.38 2.97 -4.27
CA LEU A 75 1.00 4.30 -4.18
C LEU A 75 -0.01 5.38 -3.74
N ARG A 76 -1.25 5.32 -4.21
CA ARG A 76 -2.35 6.20 -3.78
C ARG A 76 -2.66 6.02 -2.29
N TYR A 77 -2.78 4.78 -1.83
CA TYR A 77 -2.98 4.52 -0.40
C TYR A 77 -1.83 5.08 0.44
N LEU A 78 -0.58 4.91 0.00
CA LEU A 78 0.59 5.45 0.69
C LEU A 78 0.56 6.99 0.81
N VAL A 79 0.10 7.69 -0.21
CA VAL A 79 -0.07 9.17 -0.18
C VAL A 79 -1.20 9.57 0.76
N GLU A 80 -2.35 8.91 0.65
CA GLU A 80 -3.57 9.28 1.40
C GLU A 80 -3.50 8.92 2.89
N HIS A 81 -2.89 7.79 3.24
CA HIS A 81 -2.96 7.21 4.58
C HIS A 81 -1.61 7.12 5.30
N GLU A 82 -0.49 7.15 4.57
CA GLU A 82 0.85 6.94 5.15
C GLU A 82 1.82 8.12 4.97
N TRP A 83 1.29 9.30 4.61
CA TRP A 83 2.04 10.55 4.46
C TRP A 83 3.22 10.49 3.49
N VAL A 84 3.15 9.67 2.44
CA VAL A 84 4.16 9.71 1.38
C VAL A 84 4.08 11.02 0.62
N ARG A 85 5.21 11.74 0.55
CA ARG A 85 5.33 13.02 -0.18
C ARG A 85 6.46 13.02 -1.20
N SER A 86 7.39 12.08 -1.11
CA SER A 86 8.52 11.91 -2.02
C SER A 86 8.69 10.45 -2.44
N LEU A 87 9.46 10.23 -3.51
CA LEU A 87 9.80 8.90 -4.00
C LEU A 87 10.38 8.03 -2.87
N ASP A 88 11.35 8.56 -2.13
CA ASP A 88 12.05 7.83 -1.06
C ASP A 88 11.13 7.38 0.06
N ASP A 89 10.09 8.17 0.37
CA ASP A 89 9.11 7.78 1.38
C ASP A 89 8.38 6.50 0.96
N ALA A 90 7.98 6.40 -0.31
CA ALA A 90 7.33 5.22 -0.85
C ALA A 90 8.28 4.03 -0.95
N ILE A 91 9.40 4.18 -1.65
CA ILE A 91 10.21 3.04 -2.12
C ILE A 91 11.28 2.58 -1.12
N TRP A 92 11.67 3.43 -0.17
CA TRP A 92 12.73 3.14 0.80
C TRP A 92 12.26 3.12 2.25
N ARG A 93 11.24 3.89 2.63
CA ARG A 93 10.71 3.90 4.01
C ARG A 93 9.52 2.96 4.16
N ARG A 94 8.41 3.25 3.47
CA ARG A 94 7.15 2.49 3.56
C ARG A 94 7.29 1.10 2.96
N THR A 95 7.93 1.04 1.80
CA THR A 95 8.26 -0.22 1.15
C THR A 95 9.78 -0.36 1.02
N LYS A 96 10.22 -1.41 0.34
CA LYS A 96 11.60 -1.59 -0.13
C LYS A 96 11.64 -1.75 -1.64
N GLN A 97 10.63 -1.23 -2.35
CA GLN A 97 10.48 -1.38 -3.79
C GLN A 97 11.67 -0.82 -4.58
N GLY A 98 12.40 0.14 -4.01
CA GLY A 98 13.61 0.71 -4.62
C GLY A 98 14.73 -0.31 -4.86
N MET A 99 14.68 -1.49 -4.23
CA MET A 99 15.61 -2.58 -4.50
C MET A 99 15.39 -3.27 -5.86
N TRP A 100 14.18 -3.18 -6.43
CA TRP A 100 13.80 -3.87 -7.67
C TRP A 100 13.45 -2.93 -8.82
N LEU A 101 13.05 -1.70 -8.52
CA LEU A 101 12.67 -0.71 -9.53
C LEU A 101 13.91 -0.10 -10.19
N ASN A 102 13.91 -0.04 -11.52
CA ASN A 102 14.93 0.65 -12.29
C ASN A 102 14.70 2.19 -12.30
N ASP A 103 15.66 2.93 -12.85
CA ASP A 103 15.63 4.41 -12.85
C ASP A 103 14.41 4.98 -13.60
N GLU A 104 13.98 4.36 -14.70
CA GLU A 104 12.80 4.79 -15.47
C GLU A 104 11.50 4.62 -14.65
N GLN A 105 11.39 3.50 -13.95
CA GLN A 105 10.24 3.20 -13.08
C GLN A 105 10.20 4.14 -11.87
N GLN A 106 11.36 4.44 -11.29
CA GLN A 106 11.47 5.41 -10.19
C GLN A 106 11.12 6.84 -10.65
N ALA A 107 11.55 7.23 -11.85
CA ALA A 107 11.16 8.49 -12.46
C ALA A 107 9.64 8.56 -12.67
N ARG A 108 9.02 7.48 -13.15
CA ARG A 108 7.58 7.41 -13.36
C ARG A 108 6.78 7.57 -12.07
N ILE A 109 7.22 6.94 -10.97
CA ILE A 109 6.60 7.13 -9.65
C ILE A 109 6.74 8.59 -9.18
N SER A 110 7.91 9.19 -9.40
CA SER A 110 8.15 10.60 -9.04
C SER A 110 7.22 11.56 -9.78
N GLU A 111 7.02 11.33 -11.08
CA GLU A 111 6.05 12.08 -11.89
C GLU A 111 4.62 11.90 -11.38
N TRP A 112 4.22 10.66 -11.09
CA TRP A 112 2.90 10.37 -10.55
C TRP A 112 2.70 11.09 -9.20
N LEU A 113 3.69 11.06 -8.31
CA LEU A 113 3.66 11.76 -7.02
C LEU A 113 3.56 13.28 -7.21
N ALA A 114 4.29 13.87 -8.16
CA ALA A 114 4.19 15.30 -8.44
C ALA A 114 2.76 15.71 -8.86
N GLN A 115 2.05 14.84 -9.56
CA GLN A 115 0.68 15.08 -10.03
C GLN A 115 -0.39 14.88 -8.95
N HIS A 116 -0.13 14.04 -7.93
CA HIS A 116 -1.13 13.58 -6.97
C HIS A 116 -0.86 13.99 -5.52
N ALA A 117 0.40 14.04 -5.07
CA ALA A 117 0.75 14.42 -3.70
C ALA A 117 0.50 15.91 -3.41
N GLY A 118 0.50 16.76 -4.45
CA GLY A 118 0.11 18.18 -4.36
C GLY A 118 -1.39 18.43 -4.44
N LYS A 119 -2.20 17.44 -4.85
CA LYS A 119 -3.67 17.53 -4.94
C LYS A 119 -4.38 17.10 -3.67
N SER A 120 -3.65 16.88 -2.58
CA SER A 120 -4.21 16.78 -1.23
C SER A 120 -4.73 18.13 -0.71
N GLU A 121 -5.18 19.02 -1.60
CA GLU A 121 -6.36 19.82 -1.32
C GLU A 121 -7.55 18.86 -1.24
N LEU A 122 -7.68 18.19 -0.10
CA LEU A 122 -9.01 18.07 0.49
C LEU A 122 -9.57 19.49 0.44
N SER A 123 -10.49 19.71 -0.50
CA SER A 123 -11.27 20.91 -0.70
C SER A 123 -11.88 21.34 0.63
N LEU A 124 -11.11 22.10 1.40
CA LEU A 124 -11.56 22.92 2.52
C LEU A 124 -11.97 24.31 2.02
N ALA A 125 -12.05 24.47 0.70
CA ALA A 125 -12.79 25.52 0.03
C ALA A 125 -14.11 24.92 -0.51
N SER A 126 -15.01 24.56 0.41
CA SER A 126 -16.45 24.41 0.18
C SER A 126 -17.19 25.05 1.35
#